data_AF-A0A8J2X100-F1
#
_entry.id   AF-A0A8J2X100-F1
#
_cell.length_a   1.000
_cell.length_b   1.000
_cell.length_c   1.000
_cell.angle_alpha   90.00
_cell.angle_beta   90.00
_cell.angle_gamma   90.00
#
_symmetry.space_group_name_H-M   'P 1'
#
loop_
_entity.id
_entity.type
_entity.pdbx_description
1 polymer ?
#
loop_
_entity_poly.entity_id
_entity_poly.type
_entity_poly.pdbx_seq_one_letter_code
_entity_poly.pdbx_strand_id
1 'polypeptide(L)'
;MRSRKLTFTQLWLGAVAAFAVLLQPRAGHALVSPRTHAAAATLPRRRRPARATSEDDHDECVIIKFVTGNAMKLREVEEILGMNGLPLPLEMIDIDLDELQESQPEKIAAAKARLAAEACGGPAIVDDTSLCLNAIGGMPGPYIKWFQQSKVELHRLLTDYDDKSAFAQSCIAFSPGPGAVPLVFSGVCNGTIVSPRGGSGFGWDAVFQPEGSAETFAEMSGEAKNAISHRSRALALLAQHLKGDRDLLVDLCLEYATDPVFLEDRVHYRET
;
A
#
# COMPACT_ATOMS: atom_id res chain seq x y z
N MET A 1 8.12 43.43 44.11
CA MET A 1 7.89 42.19 43.35
C MET A 1 7.37 42.54 41.96
N ARG A 2 8.21 42.46 40.93
CA ARG A 2 7.82 42.65 39.51
C ARG A 2 7.99 41.31 38.80
N SER A 3 6.88 40.68 38.43
CA SER A 3 6.85 39.45 37.62
C SER A 3 7.19 39.80 36.16
N ARG A 4 8.25 39.21 35.61
CA ARG A 4 8.64 39.35 34.20
C ARG A 4 7.86 38.32 33.38
N LYS A 5 6.95 38.79 32.51
CA LYS A 5 6.33 37.97 31.46
C LYS A 5 7.36 37.73 30.35
N LEU A 6 7.65 36.48 30.01
CA LEU A 6 8.41 36.14 28.82
C LEU A 6 7.53 36.28 27.58
N THR A 7 8.08 36.87 26.52
CA THR A 7 7.44 37.02 25.20
C THR A 7 7.79 35.85 24.28
N PHE A 8 6.89 35.56 23.35
CA PHE A 8 6.86 34.39 22.45
C PHE A 8 8.11 34.19 21.56
N THR A 9 9.02 35.17 21.50
CA THR A 9 10.30 35.10 20.78
C THR A 9 11.44 34.42 21.56
N GLN A 10 11.28 34.14 22.86
CA GLN A 10 12.32 33.47 23.66
C GLN A 10 12.19 31.94 23.75
N LEU A 11 11.11 31.35 23.23
CA LEU A 11 10.92 29.89 23.15
C LEU A 11 11.39 29.29 21.82
N TRP A 12 11.70 30.11 20.81
CA TRP A 12 12.07 29.64 19.47
C TRP A 12 13.59 29.52 19.22
N LEU A 13 14.44 30.08 20.08
CA LEU A 13 15.90 29.85 20.03
C LEU A 13 16.36 28.61 20.81
N GLY A 14 15.50 27.99 21.61
CA GLY A 14 15.82 26.76 22.36
C GLY A 14 15.63 25.45 21.58
N ALA A 15 14.78 25.45 20.56
CA ALA A 15 14.44 24.23 19.79
C ALA A 15 15.37 23.97 18.59
N VAL A 16 16.09 24.99 18.10
CA VAL A 16 17.06 24.82 16.99
C VAL A 16 18.43 24.31 17.50
N ALA A 17 18.70 24.36 18.81
CA ALA A 17 19.96 23.87 19.40
C ALA A 17 19.96 22.37 19.75
N ALA A 18 18.81 21.68 19.69
CA ALA A 18 18.71 20.26 20.06
C ALA A 18 18.85 19.29 18.86
N PHE A 19 18.89 19.78 17.62
CA PHE A 19 19.02 18.94 16.41
C PHE A 19 20.41 18.98 15.76
N ALA A 20 21.36 19.75 16.34
CA ALA A 20 22.71 19.94 15.78
C ALA A 20 23.84 19.29 16.61
N VAL A 21 23.54 18.37 17.53
CA VAL A 21 24.54 17.72 18.43
C VAL A 21 24.92 16.29 18.00
N LEU A 22 24.34 15.73 16.93
CA LEU A 22 24.63 14.36 16.47
C LEU A 22 25.48 14.25 15.20
N LEU A 23 26.03 15.35 14.67
CA LEU A 23 26.85 15.33 13.45
C LEU A 23 28.10 16.22 13.56
N GLN A 24 28.99 15.92 14.50
CA GLN A 24 30.37 16.44 14.44
C GLN A 24 31.40 15.31 14.52
N PRO A 25 32.38 15.25 13.59
CA PRO A 25 33.48 14.29 13.67
C PRO A 25 34.50 14.75 14.71
N ARG A 26 34.83 13.88 15.67
CA ARG A 26 35.98 14.08 16.56
C ARG A 26 37.25 13.55 15.90
N ALA A 27 38.26 14.41 15.78
CA ALA A 27 39.56 14.10 15.20
C ALA A 27 40.64 13.79 16.26
N GLY A 28 41.49 12.80 15.96
CA GLY A 28 42.84 12.53 16.50
C GLY A 28 42.89 11.80 17.85
N HIS A 29 43.71 10.80 18.14
CA HIS A 29 44.86 10.06 17.54
C HIS A 29 44.87 8.68 18.27
N ALA A 30 45.44 7.55 17.83
CA ALA A 30 46.66 7.28 17.08
C ALA A 30 46.62 5.88 16.42
N LEU A 31 47.55 5.72 15.46
CA LEU A 31 47.86 4.56 14.62
C LEU A 31 48.09 3.24 15.36
N VAL A 32 47.44 2.18 14.87
CA VAL A 32 47.97 0.81 14.84
C VAL A 32 47.51 0.18 13.52
N SER A 33 48.45 -0.15 12.62
CA SER A 33 48.17 -1.03 11.47
C SER A 33 47.99 -2.46 11.98
N PRO A 34 47.19 -3.31 11.32
CA PRO A 34 47.81 -4.14 10.28
C PRO A 34 46.86 -4.66 9.17
N ARG A 35 47.51 -5.13 8.09
CA ARG A 35 47.10 -6.22 7.19
C ARG A 35 46.01 -5.94 6.15
N THR A 36 46.53 -5.69 4.95
CA THR A 36 46.09 -6.18 3.65
C THR A 36 45.12 -7.38 3.64
N HIS A 37 44.09 -7.22 2.79
CA HIS A 37 43.23 -8.22 2.14
C HIS A 37 42.26 -9.04 3.01
N ALA A 38 40.99 -8.64 2.96
CA ALA A 38 39.89 -9.58 2.72
C ALA A 38 38.84 -8.87 1.85
N ALA A 39 38.71 -9.33 0.60
CA ALA A 39 37.65 -8.93 -0.31
C ALA A 39 36.29 -9.22 0.34
N ALA A 40 35.33 -8.29 0.19
CA ALA A 40 33.92 -8.63 0.38
C ALA A 40 33.63 -9.85 -0.51
N ALA A 41 33.17 -10.93 0.11
CA ALA A 41 32.82 -12.14 -0.61
C ALA A 41 31.61 -11.83 -1.49
N THR A 42 31.87 -11.48 -2.75
CA THR A 42 30.91 -11.54 -3.84
C THR A 42 30.42 -12.98 -3.89
N LEU A 43 29.21 -13.23 -3.37
CA LEU A 43 28.53 -14.51 -3.56
C LEU A 43 28.54 -14.82 -5.06
N PRO A 44 28.93 -16.04 -5.47
CA PRO A 44 29.00 -16.37 -6.87
C PRO A 44 27.59 -16.24 -7.44
N ARG A 45 27.41 -15.27 -8.35
CA ARG A 45 26.28 -15.29 -9.29
C ARG A 45 26.37 -16.63 -10.00
N ARG A 46 25.49 -17.57 -9.63
CA ARG A 46 25.28 -18.77 -10.45
C ARG A 46 24.77 -18.26 -11.79
N ARG A 47 25.67 -18.20 -12.79
CA ARG A 47 25.25 -18.08 -14.17
C ARG A 47 24.43 -19.31 -14.49
N ARG A 48 23.15 -19.10 -14.79
CA ARG A 48 22.31 -20.10 -15.46
C ARG A 48 23.11 -20.61 -16.68
N PRO A 49 23.22 -21.93 -16.89
CA PRO A 49 23.80 -22.42 -18.14
C PRO A 49 22.96 -21.86 -19.30
N ALA A 50 23.63 -21.45 -20.38
CA ALA A 50 22.96 -20.98 -21.58
C ALA A 50 21.94 -22.04 -22.02
N ARG A 51 20.65 -21.73 -21.93
CA ARG A 51 19.58 -22.62 -22.37
C ARG A 51 19.68 -22.72 -23.88
N ALA A 52 19.87 -23.92 -24.40
CA ALA A 52 19.71 -24.19 -25.82
C ALA A 52 18.26 -23.84 -26.20
N THR A 53 18.10 -23.04 -27.25
CA THR A 53 16.81 -22.63 -27.82
C THR A 53 16.15 -23.86 -28.46
N SER A 54 15.29 -24.55 -27.70
CA SER A 54 14.25 -25.41 -28.25
C SER A 54 12.97 -24.59 -28.33
N GLU A 55 12.30 -24.61 -29.48
CA GLU A 55 11.11 -23.83 -29.86
C GLU A 55 9.82 -24.20 -29.09
N ASP A 56 9.95 -24.62 -27.83
CA ASP A 56 8.85 -24.72 -26.87
C ASP A 56 9.17 -23.74 -25.71
N ASP A 57 9.00 -22.45 -25.98
CA ASP A 57 8.98 -21.41 -24.94
C ASP A 57 7.68 -21.62 -24.15
N HIS A 58 7.75 -22.44 -23.10
CA HIS A 58 6.84 -22.29 -21.98
C HIS A 58 7.09 -20.89 -21.41
N ASP A 59 6.30 -19.92 -21.87
CA ASP A 59 6.23 -18.59 -21.32
C ASP A 59 5.68 -18.77 -19.89
N GLU A 60 6.58 -18.93 -18.92
CA GLU A 60 6.26 -19.12 -17.51
C GLU A 60 5.44 -17.91 -17.04
N CYS A 61 4.12 -18.06 -17.06
CA CYS A 61 3.19 -16.97 -16.85
C CYS A 61 2.94 -16.80 -15.35
N VAL A 62 3.83 -16.05 -14.69
CA VAL A 62 3.62 -15.64 -13.30
C VAL A 62 2.37 -14.76 -13.23
N ILE A 63 1.37 -15.20 -12.47
CA ILE A 63 0.13 -14.47 -12.22
C ILE A 63 0.14 -13.91 -10.80
N ILE A 64 -0.06 -12.60 -10.66
CA ILE A 64 -0.19 -11.94 -9.36
C ILE A 64 -1.63 -12.13 -8.86
N LYS A 65 -1.81 -12.62 -7.63
CA LYS A 65 -3.12 -12.78 -7.03
C LYS A 65 -3.55 -11.48 -6.33
N PHE A 66 -4.69 -10.90 -6.67
CA PHE A 66 -5.28 -9.82 -5.88
C PHE A 66 -6.29 -10.43 -4.90
N VAL A 67 -5.94 -10.43 -3.61
CA VAL A 67 -6.71 -11.10 -2.57
C VAL A 67 -7.70 -10.13 -1.93
N THR A 68 -8.99 -10.29 -2.25
CA THR A 68 -10.07 -9.48 -1.68
C THR A 68 -11.42 -10.17 -1.80
N GLY A 69 -12.22 -10.12 -0.73
CA GLY A 69 -13.65 -10.49 -0.75
C GLY A 69 -14.58 -9.32 -1.07
N ASN A 70 -14.04 -8.18 -1.52
CA ASN A 70 -14.83 -6.98 -1.78
C ASN A 70 -14.97 -6.70 -3.29
N ALA A 71 -16.13 -7.06 -3.84
CA ALA A 71 -16.44 -6.90 -5.26
C ALA A 71 -16.35 -5.44 -5.77
N MET A 72 -16.57 -4.44 -4.91
CA MET A 72 -16.45 -3.03 -5.31
C MET A 72 -14.99 -2.57 -5.35
N LYS A 73 -14.16 -3.02 -4.39
CA LYS A 73 -12.70 -2.79 -4.46
C LYS A 73 -12.11 -3.41 -5.72
N LEU A 74 -12.56 -4.63 -6.02
CA LEU A 74 -12.21 -5.32 -7.26
C LEU A 74 -12.52 -4.45 -8.48
N ARG A 75 -13.77 -4.02 -8.63
CA ARG A 75 -14.18 -3.19 -9.77
C ARG A 75 -13.34 -1.92 -9.90
N GLU A 76 -13.06 -1.22 -8.80
CA GLU A 76 -12.20 -0.03 -8.84
C GLU A 76 -10.76 -0.38 -9.28
N VAL A 77 -10.19 -1.48 -8.80
CA VAL A 77 -8.84 -1.92 -9.18
C VAL A 77 -8.78 -2.27 -10.66
N GLU A 78 -9.77 -2.98 -11.19
CA GLU A 78 -9.88 -3.29 -12.62
C GLU A 78 -10.00 -2.01 -13.46
N GLU A 79 -10.82 -1.05 -13.04
CA GLU A 79 -10.99 0.23 -13.72
C GLU A 79 -9.70 1.08 -13.67
N ILE A 80 -8.97 1.07 -12.54
CA ILE A 80 -7.74 1.86 -12.33
C ILE A 80 -6.54 1.26 -13.08
N LEU A 81 -6.36 -0.06 -12.99
CA LEU A 81 -5.22 -0.73 -13.62
C LEU A 81 -5.47 -1.03 -15.10
N GLY A 82 -6.73 -1.24 -15.53
CA GLY A 82 -7.06 -1.59 -16.92
C GLY A 82 -6.36 -2.85 -17.42
N MET A 83 -6.44 -3.13 -18.74
CA MET A 83 -5.86 -4.34 -19.35
C MET A 83 -4.32 -4.40 -19.33
N ASN A 84 -3.62 -3.29 -19.03
CA ASN A 84 -2.15 -3.17 -19.18
C ASN A 84 -1.45 -2.43 -18.02
N GLY A 85 -2.09 -2.28 -16.86
CA GLY A 85 -1.55 -1.48 -15.74
C GLY A 85 -0.35 -2.11 -15.03
N LEU A 86 -0.18 -3.42 -15.16
CA LEU A 86 0.89 -4.19 -14.56
C LEU A 86 1.63 -5.01 -15.63
N PRO A 87 2.95 -5.27 -15.44
CA PRO A 87 3.73 -6.10 -16.36
C PRO A 87 3.38 -7.60 -16.30
N LEU A 88 2.63 -8.02 -15.28
CA LEU A 88 2.17 -9.39 -15.06
C LEU A 88 0.65 -9.41 -14.96
N PRO A 89 0.00 -10.50 -15.41
CA PRO A 89 -1.44 -10.67 -15.28
C PRO A 89 -1.85 -10.70 -13.81
N LEU A 90 -3.03 -10.14 -13.54
CA LEU A 90 -3.68 -10.14 -12.23
C LEU A 90 -4.82 -11.16 -12.24
N GLU A 91 -4.92 -11.98 -11.20
CA GLU A 91 -6.05 -12.87 -10.98
C GLU A 91 -6.66 -12.62 -9.62
N MET A 92 -8.00 -12.64 -9.59
CA MET A 92 -8.77 -12.41 -8.38
C MET A 92 -8.93 -13.68 -7.58
N ILE A 93 -8.74 -13.56 -6.27
CA ILE A 93 -9.04 -14.65 -5.34
C ILE A 93 -9.69 -14.11 -4.07
N ASP A 94 -10.79 -14.74 -3.69
CA ASP A 94 -11.51 -14.44 -2.47
C ASP A 94 -11.02 -15.41 -1.38
N ILE A 95 -10.08 -14.92 -0.56
CA ILE A 95 -9.59 -15.64 0.62
C ILE A 95 -9.88 -14.76 1.83
N ASP A 96 -10.56 -15.35 2.81
CA ASP A 96 -10.70 -14.72 4.12
C ASP A 96 -9.38 -14.83 4.88
N LEU A 97 -8.79 -13.68 5.20
CA LEU A 97 -7.50 -13.57 5.88
C LEU A 97 -7.68 -12.81 7.17
N ASP A 98 -7.06 -13.31 8.24
CA ASP A 98 -7.05 -12.62 9.52
C ASP A 98 -6.41 -11.22 9.40
N GLU A 99 -7.14 -10.21 9.86
CA GLU A 99 -6.67 -8.82 9.85
C GLU A 99 -6.02 -8.48 11.20
N LEU A 100 -4.74 -8.10 11.16
CA LEU A 100 -3.99 -7.68 12.34
C LEU A 100 -4.63 -6.44 12.98
N GLN A 101 -4.89 -6.47 14.29
CA GLN A 101 -5.31 -5.29 15.03
C GLN A 101 -4.09 -4.41 15.35
N GLU A 102 -3.93 -3.33 14.60
CA GLU A 102 -2.86 -2.36 14.78
C GLU A 102 -3.35 -0.96 14.40
N SER A 103 -2.68 0.07 14.92
CA SER A 103 -3.00 1.47 14.68
C SER A 103 -2.42 2.02 13.38
N GLN A 104 -1.37 1.38 12.84
CA GLN A 104 -0.66 1.78 11.63
C GLN A 104 -1.17 0.94 10.44
N PRO A 105 -1.92 1.53 9.49
CA PRO A 105 -2.49 0.81 8.35
C PRO A 105 -1.46 0.06 7.51
N GLU A 106 -0.23 0.58 7.40
CA GLU A 106 0.84 -0.06 6.64
C GLU A 106 1.26 -1.40 7.23
N LYS A 107 1.27 -1.53 8.56
CA LYS A 107 1.58 -2.80 9.23
C LYS A 107 0.49 -3.83 9.01
N ILE A 108 -0.77 -3.40 9.00
CA ILE A 108 -1.93 -4.27 8.72
C ILE A 108 -1.83 -4.79 7.30
N ALA A 109 -1.63 -3.89 6.32
CA ALA A 109 -1.49 -4.25 4.92
C ALA A 109 -0.30 -5.20 4.68
N ALA A 110 0.86 -4.93 5.30
CA ALA A 110 2.02 -5.81 5.21
C ALA A 110 1.77 -7.19 5.81
N ALA A 111 1.15 -7.28 6.99
CA ALA A 111 0.78 -8.55 7.61
C ALA A 111 -0.21 -9.33 6.73
N LYS A 112 -1.23 -8.65 6.20
CA LYS A 112 -2.23 -9.22 5.30
C LYS A 112 -1.60 -9.72 3.98
N ALA A 113 -0.66 -8.98 3.40
CA ALA A 113 0.05 -9.41 2.18
C ALA A 113 0.92 -10.64 2.41
N ARG A 114 1.52 -10.77 3.61
CA ARG A 114 2.27 -11.97 3.98
C ARG A 114 1.37 -13.20 4.04
N LEU A 115 0.24 -13.09 4.75
CA LEU A 115 -0.75 -14.17 4.83
C LEU A 115 -1.34 -14.51 3.45
N ALA A 116 -1.60 -13.50 2.62
CA ALA A 116 -2.06 -13.67 1.25
C ALA A 116 -1.03 -14.46 0.41
N ALA A 117 0.24 -14.08 0.45
CA ALA A 117 1.29 -14.77 -0.29
C ALA A 117 1.48 -16.21 0.20
N GLU A 118 1.43 -16.45 1.51
CA GLU A 118 1.47 -17.78 2.10
C GLU A 118 0.28 -18.65 1.66
N ALA A 119 -0.94 -18.10 1.69
CA ALA A 119 -2.14 -18.81 1.28
C ALA A 119 -2.18 -19.09 -0.24
N CYS A 120 -1.64 -18.17 -1.06
CA CYS A 120 -1.56 -18.34 -2.50
C CYS A 120 -0.37 -19.19 -2.94
N GLY A 121 0.70 -19.31 -2.15
CA GLY A 121 1.94 -19.99 -2.55
C GLY A 121 2.78 -19.21 -3.58
N GLY A 122 2.49 -17.93 -3.80
CA GLY A 122 3.06 -17.11 -4.86
C GLY A 122 2.78 -15.61 -4.69
N PRO A 123 2.98 -14.80 -5.74
CA PRO A 123 2.87 -13.35 -5.64
C PRO A 123 1.44 -12.89 -5.35
N ALA A 124 1.30 -11.97 -4.40
CA ALA A 124 0.01 -11.49 -3.93
C ALA A 124 -0.02 -9.96 -3.72
N ILE A 125 -1.17 -9.35 -4.03
CA ILE A 125 -1.51 -7.96 -3.72
C ILE A 125 -2.74 -7.96 -2.80
N VAL A 126 -2.75 -7.06 -1.83
CA VAL A 126 -3.91 -6.77 -0.96
C VAL A 126 -4.15 -5.27 -0.86
N ASP A 127 -5.39 -4.88 -0.57
CA ASP A 127 -5.79 -3.49 -0.27
C ASP A 127 -6.41 -3.39 1.12
N ASP A 128 -5.73 -2.67 2.01
CA ASP A 128 -6.27 -2.25 3.30
C ASP A 128 -6.69 -0.76 3.25
N THR A 129 -7.90 -0.45 3.71
CA THR A 129 -8.49 0.87 3.53
C THR A 129 -8.94 1.44 4.87
N SER A 130 -8.50 2.66 5.15
CA SER A 130 -8.81 3.40 6.36
C SER A 130 -9.61 4.67 6.05
N LEU A 131 -10.51 5.05 6.96
CA LEU A 131 -11.09 6.39 7.02
C LEU A 131 -10.75 7.02 8.36
N CYS A 132 -9.92 8.04 8.34
CA CYS A 132 -9.34 8.65 9.53
C CYS A 132 -9.98 10.00 9.79
N LEU A 133 -10.61 10.16 10.95
CA LEU A 133 -11.28 11.39 11.35
C LEU A 133 -10.38 12.19 12.31
N ASN A 134 -9.95 13.39 11.90
CA ASN A 134 -8.90 14.12 12.62
C ASN A 134 -9.31 14.51 14.04
N ALA A 135 -10.56 14.94 14.23
CA ALA A 135 -11.09 15.37 15.51
C ALA A 135 -11.08 14.29 16.61
N ILE A 136 -11.08 13.01 16.23
CA ILE A 136 -11.03 11.87 17.16
C ILE A 136 -9.75 11.05 17.02
N GLY A 137 -8.65 11.72 16.63
CA GLY A 137 -7.32 11.11 16.60
C GLY A 137 -7.13 10.04 15.52
N GLY A 138 -7.89 10.13 14.42
CA GLY A 138 -7.79 9.20 13.29
C GLY A 138 -8.67 7.96 13.38
N MET A 139 -9.46 7.79 14.45
CA MET A 139 -10.48 6.74 14.51
C MET A 139 -11.62 7.02 13.50
N PRO A 140 -12.33 6.00 12.97
CA PRO A 140 -12.11 4.57 13.18
C PRO A 140 -10.88 4.02 12.44
N GLY A 141 -10.31 4.78 11.49
CA GLY A 141 -9.08 4.42 10.78
C GLY A 141 -9.22 3.07 10.07
N PRO A 142 -8.32 2.10 10.29
CA PRO A 142 -8.37 0.79 9.64
C PRO A 142 -9.59 -0.03 10.08
N TYR A 143 -10.24 0.32 11.19
CA TYR A 143 -11.42 -0.39 11.67
C TYR A 143 -12.72 0.06 10.99
N ILE A 144 -12.65 0.92 9.97
CA ILE A 144 -13.81 1.51 9.30
C ILE A 144 -14.84 0.49 8.79
N LYS A 145 -14.39 -0.73 8.41
CA LYS A 145 -15.28 -1.85 8.03
C LYS A 145 -16.38 -2.10 9.05
N TRP A 146 -16.07 -1.95 10.34
CA TRP A 146 -16.98 -2.18 11.46
C TRP A 146 -17.88 -0.97 11.76
N PHE A 147 -17.47 0.24 11.36
CA PHE A 147 -18.19 1.49 11.63
C PHE A 147 -19.10 1.93 10.47
N GLN A 148 -18.88 1.41 9.27
CA GLN A 148 -19.62 1.82 8.06
C GLN A 148 -21.00 1.16 7.89
N GLN A 149 -21.49 0.41 8.88
CA GLN A 149 -22.82 -0.22 8.83
C GLN A 149 -23.95 0.80 8.72
N SER A 150 -23.77 1.99 9.31
CA SER A 150 -24.69 3.12 9.18
C SER A 150 -23.93 4.39 8.81
N LYS A 151 -24.22 4.91 7.62
CA LYS A 151 -23.70 6.19 7.12
C LYS A 151 -24.08 7.35 8.04
N VAL A 152 -25.31 7.32 8.58
CA VAL A 152 -25.80 8.34 9.51
C VAL A 152 -25.01 8.31 10.81
N GLU A 153 -24.75 7.13 11.37
CA GLU A 153 -23.98 7.00 12.61
C GLU A 153 -22.52 7.40 12.42
N LEU A 154 -21.93 7.07 11.27
CA LEU A 154 -20.55 7.47 10.94
C LEU A 154 -20.42 9.00 10.88
N HIS A 155 -21.36 9.69 10.23
CA HIS A 155 -21.42 11.16 10.26
C HIS A 155 -21.62 11.69 11.69
N ARG A 156 -22.46 11.01 12.50
CA ARG A 156 -22.76 11.43 13.87
C ARG A 156 -21.56 11.39 14.81
N LEU A 157 -20.54 10.57 14.54
CA LEU A 157 -19.31 10.51 15.34
C LEU A 157 -18.65 11.88 15.51
N LEU A 158 -18.82 12.78 14.55
CA LEU A 158 -18.25 14.10 14.60
C LEU A 158 -19.25 15.19 14.98
N THR A 159 -20.50 14.90 15.34
CA THR A 159 -21.57 15.92 15.56
C THR A 159 -21.09 17.06 16.47
N ASP A 160 -20.49 16.71 17.61
CA ASP A 160 -20.10 17.64 18.66
C ASP A 160 -18.69 18.25 18.50
N TYR A 161 -18.02 17.99 17.38
CA TYR A 161 -16.67 18.50 17.09
C TYR A 161 -16.72 19.59 16.02
N ASP A 162 -16.08 20.75 16.22
CA ASP A 162 -16.02 21.77 15.17
C ASP A 162 -15.23 21.28 13.94
N ASP A 163 -14.17 20.50 14.19
CA ASP A 163 -13.37 19.90 13.15
C ASP A 163 -14.08 18.69 12.52
N LYS A 164 -14.40 18.80 11.23
CA LYS A 164 -14.97 17.72 10.42
C LYS A 164 -13.95 17.13 9.43
N SER A 165 -12.69 17.58 9.47
CA SER A 165 -11.67 17.15 8.54
C SER A 165 -11.33 15.67 8.73
N ALA A 166 -11.09 15.01 7.60
CA ALA A 166 -10.80 13.59 7.55
C ALA A 166 -9.89 13.29 6.36
N PHE A 167 -9.32 12.10 6.35
CA PHE A 167 -8.67 11.57 5.16
C PHE A 167 -8.99 10.10 4.98
N ALA A 168 -9.12 9.69 3.73
CA ALA A 168 -9.14 8.30 3.35
C ALA A 168 -7.73 7.85 2.99
N GLN A 169 -7.35 6.65 3.39
CA GLN A 169 -6.06 6.04 3.07
C GLN A 169 -6.27 4.64 2.51
N SER A 170 -5.57 4.30 1.44
CA SER A 170 -5.41 2.91 0.98
C SER A 170 -3.95 2.55 1.07
N CYS A 171 -3.68 1.40 1.67
CA CYS A 171 -2.39 0.76 1.73
C CYS A 171 -2.46 -0.49 0.84
N ILE A 172 -1.90 -0.37 -0.37
CA ILE A 172 -1.74 -1.48 -1.29
C ILE A 172 -0.42 -2.17 -0.94
N ALA A 173 -0.49 -3.44 -0.58
CA ALA A 173 0.72 -4.20 -0.24
C ALA A 173 0.93 -5.34 -1.24
N PHE A 174 2.17 -5.47 -1.72
CA PHE A 174 2.61 -6.50 -2.65
C PHE A 174 3.67 -7.38 -2.00
N SER A 175 3.54 -8.69 -2.17
CA SER A 175 4.57 -9.67 -1.84
C SER A 175 4.87 -10.52 -3.06
N PRO A 176 6.16 -10.76 -3.40
CA PRO A 176 6.52 -11.66 -4.51
C PRO A 176 6.27 -13.14 -4.19
N GLY A 177 6.13 -13.52 -2.92
CA GLY A 177 5.77 -14.87 -2.51
C GLY A 177 5.95 -15.13 -1.01
N PRO A 178 5.68 -16.37 -0.54
CA PRO A 178 5.86 -16.78 0.85
C PRO A 178 7.25 -16.45 1.41
N GLY A 179 7.32 -15.94 2.64
CA GLY A 179 8.58 -15.61 3.31
C GLY A 179 9.25 -14.30 2.84
N ALA A 180 8.79 -13.69 1.75
CA ALA A 180 9.26 -12.36 1.34
C ALA A 180 8.78 -11.26 2.30
N VAL A 181 9.53 -10.16 2.36
CA VAL A 181 9.09 -8.94 3.05
C VAL A 181 8.16 -8.15 2.11
N PRO A 182 6.89 -7.92 2.46
CA PRO A 182 5.98 -7.19 1.59
C PRO A 182 6.37 -5.72 1.44
N LEU A 183 6.14 -5.18 0.25
CA LEU A 183 6.25 -3.76 -0.06
C LEU A 183 4.88 -3.11 0.10
N VAL A 184 4.82 -1.93 0.71
CA VAL A 184 3.56 -1.22 0.97
C VAL A 184 3.57 0.14 0.27
N PHE A 185 2.50 0.43 -0.45
CA PHE A 185 2.27 1.66 -1.20
C PHE A 185 1.02 2.35 -0.64
N SER A 186 1.19 3.56 -0.12
CA SER A 186 0.13 4.29 0.56
C SER A 186 -0.33 5.48 -0.27
N GLY A 187 -1.64 5.57 -0.51
CA GLY A 187 -2.29 6.72 -1.12
C GLY A 187 -3.27 7.34 -0.14
N VAL A 188 -3.29 8.67 -0.06
CA VAL A 188 -4.14 9.44 0.84
C VAL A 188 -4.99 10.40 0.05
N CYS A 189 -6.25 10.60 0.44
CA CYS A 189 -7.15 11.61 -0.09
C CYS A 189 -7.74 12.39 1.08
N ASN A 190 -7.43 13.68 1.17
CA ASN A 190 -7.99 14.56 2.20
C ASN A 190 -9.42 14.94 1.85
N GLY A 191 -10.21 15.23 2.89
CA GLY A 191 -11.60 15.62 2.73
C GLY A 191 -12.24 16.04 4.04
N THR A 192 -13.56 16.03 4.04
CA THR A 192 -14.39 16.42 5.18
C THR A 192 -15.56 15.46 5.31
N ILE A 193 -15.94 15.15 6.55
CA ILE A 193 -17.14 14.39 6.84
C ILE A 193 -18.38 15.29 6.76
N VAL A 194 -19.36 14.85 5.97
CA VAL A 194 -20.59 15.58 5.70
C VAL A 194 -21.80 14.70 5.94
N SER A 195 -22.98 15.32 6.10
CA SER A 195 -24.24 14.56 6.13
C SER A 195 -24.37 13.73 4.86
N PRO A 196 -24.89 12.48 4.95
CA PRO A 196 -24.83 11.53 3.84
C PRO A 196 -25.58 12.04 2.61
N ARG A 197 -24.91 12.02 1.46
CA ARG A 197 -25.46 12.34 0.14
C ARG A 197 -25.00 11.32 -0.90
N GLY A 198 -25.69 11.30 -2.04
CA GLY A 198 -25.52 10.26 -3.05
C GLY A 198 -26.27 8.98 -2.70
N GLY A 199 -26.48 8.11 -3.70
CA GLY A 199 -27.29 6.91 -3.58
C GLY A 199 -26.60 5.76 -2.82
N SER A 200 -26.72 4.55 -3.35
CA SER A 200 -26.09 3.33 -2.82
C SER A 200 -24.57 3.28 -3.01
N GLY A 201 -23.86 4.41 -2.79
CA GLY A 201 -22.40 4.43 -2.76
C GLY A 201 -21.86 3.46 -1.72
N PHE A 202 -20.70 2.88 -2.02
CA PHE A 202 -20.07 1.82 -1.24
C PHE A 202 -19.56 2.33 0.11
N GLY A 203 -19.82 1.58 1.17
CA GLY A 203 -19.33 1.88 2.52
C GLY A 203 -19.63 3.31 2.97
N TRP A 204 -18.56 4.04 3.27
CA TRP A 204 -18.57 5.41 3.79
C TRP A 204 -18.53 6.51 2.71
N ASP A 205 -18.55 6.17 1.42
CA ASP A 205 -18.44 7.14 0.32
C ASP A 205 -19.46 8.29 0.42
N ALA A 206 -20.66 8.00 0.94
CA ALA A 206 -21.75 8.96 1.05
C ALA A 206 -21.50 10.07 2.08
N VAL A 207 -20.58 9.87 3.03
CA VAL A 207 -20.27 10.85 4.08
C VAL A 207 -18.92 11.51 3.90
N PHE A 208 -18.14 11.12 2.88
CA PHE A 208 -16.83 11.68 2.62
C PHE A 208 -16.86 12.60 1.40
N GLN A 209 -16.61 13.89 1.63
CA GLN A 209 -16.43 14.88 0.57
C GLN A 209 -14.93 15.16 0.40
N PRO A 210 -14.30 14.75 -0.72
CA PRO A 210 -12.88 15.01 -0.96
C PRO A 210 -12.62 16.51 -1.12
N GLU A 211 -11.42 16.93 -0.72
CA GLU A 211 -10.96 18.31 -0.86
C GLU A 211 -11.00 18.74 -2.34
N GLY A 212 -11.51 19.94 -2.60
CA GLY A 212 -11.67 20.48 -3.95
C GLY A 212 -12.93 20.01 -4.71
N SER A 213 -13.78 19.17 -4.10
CA SER A 213 -15.06 18.74 -4.66
C SER A 213 -16.25 19.30 -3.89
N ALA A 214 -17.38 19.50 -4.58
CA ALA A 214 -18.70 19.74 -3.97
C ALA A 214 -19.49 18.44 -3.73
N GLU A 215 -19.08 17.36 -4.38
CA GLU A 215 -19.72 16.04 -4.38
C GLU A 215 -19.08 15.13 -3.34
N THR A 216 -19.87 14.27 -2.68
CA THR A 216 -19.32 13.13 -1.94
C THR A 216 -18.82 12.07 -2.91
N PHE A 217 -17.98 11.13 -2.45
CA PHE A 217 -17.59 10.00 -3.31
C PHE A 217 -18.78 9.18 -3.83
N ALA A 218 -19.93 9.18 -3.14
CA ALA A 218 -21.13 8.49 -3.61
C ALA A 218 -21.92 9.27 -4.66
N GLU A 219 -21.65 10.57 -4.84
CA GLU A 219 -22.23 11.42 -5.87
C GLU A 219 -21.37 11.42 -7.16
N MET A 220 -20.07 11.16 -7.03
CA MET A 220 -19.12 11.12 -8.16
C MET A 220 -19.32 9.89 -9.07
N SER A 221 -19.02 10.05 -10.36
CA SER A 221 -18.84 8.89 -11.26
C SER A 221 -17.60 8.08 -10.85
N GLY A 222 -17.54 6.81 -11.27
CA GLY A 222 -16.36 5.95 -11.02
C GLY A 222 -15.07 6.58 -11.56
N GLU A 223 -15.10 7.13 -12.77
CA GLU A 223 -13.97 7.84 -13.37
C GLU A 223 -13.54 9.06 -12.54
N ALA A 224 -14.49 9.93 -12.15
CA ALA A 224 -14.19 11.13 -11.37
C ALA A 224 -13.64 10.79 -9.99
N LYS A 225 -14.18 9.75 -9.34
CA LYS A 225 -13.64 9.22 -8.08
C LYS A 225 -12.23 8.67 -8.28
N ASN A 226 -12.02 7.82 -9.28
CA ASN A 226 -10.72 7.19 -9.57
C ASN A 226 -9.63 8.22 -9.90
N ALA A 227 -9.97 9.37 -10.48
CA ALA A 227 -9.01 10.44 -10.74
C ALA A 227 -8.37 11.03 -9.46
N ILE A 228 -9.05 10.96 -8.31
CA ILE A 228 -8.60 11.63 -7.08
C ILE A 228 -8.49 10.71 -5.85
N SER A 229 -8.95 9.46 -5.96
CA SER A 229 -9.10 8.57 -4.81
C SER A 229 -7.75 8.19 -4.16
N HIS A 230 -7.82 7.86 -2.88
CA HIS A 230 -6.72 7.32 -2.11
C HIS A 230 -6.20 6.00 -2.72
N ARG A 231 -7.10 5.15 -3.23
CA ARG A 231 -6.78 3.88 -3.88
C ARG A 231 -6.06 4.06 -5.21
N SER A 232 -6.49 4.97 -6.08
CA SER A 232 -5.81 5.21 -7.36
C SER A 232 -4.40 5.76 -7.16
N ARG A 233 -4.21 6.64 -6.16
CA ARG A 233 -2.89 7.13 -5.75
C ARG A 233 -1.98 5.98 -5.30
N ALA A 234 -2.48 5.06 -4.48
CA ALA A 234 -1.72 3.90 -4.00
C ALA A 234 -1.38 2.91 -5.14
N LEU A 235 -2.35 2.60 -6.00
CA LEU A 235 -2.16 1.73 -7.16
C LEU A 235 -1.20 2.33 -8.20
N ALA A 236 -1.21 3.65 -8.39
CA ALA A 236 -0.24 4.31 -9.27
C ALA A 236 1.20 4.14 -8.79
N LEU A 237 1.44 4.20 -7.47
CA LEU A 237 2.74 3.94 -6.87
C LEU A 237 3.17 2.47 -7.06
N LEU A 238 2.25 1.52 -6.83
CA LEU A 238 2.49 0.11 -7.10
C LEU A 238 2.84 -0.12 -8.58
N ALA A 239 2.01 0.38 -9.49
CA ALA A 239 2.20 0.23 -10.93
C ALA A 239 3.53 0.83 -11.36
N GLN A 240 3.89 2.02 -10.86
CA GLN A 240 5.19 2.64 -11.11
C GLN A 240 6.35 1.77 -10.62
N HIS A 241 6.22 1.15 -9.44
CA HIS A 241 7.24 0.26 -8.89
C HIS A 241 7.41 -1.00 -9.74
N LEU A 242 6.30 -1.58 -10.22
CA LEU A 242 6.31 -2.83 -10.98
C LEU A 242 6.63 -2.63 -12.46
N LYS A 243 6.48 -1.44 -13.04
CA LYS A 243 6.74 -1.14 -14.48
C LYS A 243 8.20 -1.34 -14.93
N GLY A 244 9.09 -1.84 -14.06
CA GLY A 244 10.47 -2.16 -14.38
C GLY A 244 10.62 -3.33 -15.36
N ASP A 245 11.81 -3.93 -15.36
CA ASP A 245 12.12 -5.10 -16.16
C ASP A 245 11.20 -6.27 -15.76
N ARG A 246 10.29 -6.65 -16.66
CA ARG A 246 9.33 -7.74 -16.44
C ARG A 246 10.06 -9.03 -16.07
N ASP A 247 11.20 -9.31 -16.70
CA ASP A 247 11.92 -10.57 -16.48
C ASP A 247 12.53 -10.59 -15.06
N LEU A 248 12.98 -9.45 -14.55
CA LEU A 248 13.41 -9.35 -13.14
C LEU A 248 12.26 -9.56 -12.16
N LEU A 249 11.05 -9.09 -12.48
CA LEU A 249 9.88 -9.31 -11.65
C LEU A 249 9.45 -10.79 -11.68
N VAL A 250 9.50 -11.43 -12.84
CA VAL A 250 9.27 -12.88 -12.99
C VAL A 250 10.29 -13.66 -12.17
N ASP A 251 11.58 -13.41 -12.35
CA ASP A 251 12.67 -14.06 -11.61
C ASP A 251 12.49 -13.90 -10.09
N LEU A 252 12.11 -12.70 -9.64
CA LEU A 252 11.83 -12.43 -8.22
C LEU A 252 10.65 -13.27 -7.73
N CYS A 253 9.53 -13.31 -8.44
CA CYS A 253 8.37 -14.10 -8.03
C CYS A 253 8.67 -15.60 -8.02
N LEU A 254 9.43 -16.10 -8.99
CA LEU A 254 9.84 -17.50 -9.06
C LEU A 254 10.82 -17.90 -7.95
N GLU A 255 11.66 -16.98 -7.45
CA GLU A 255 12.53 -17.23 -6.30
C GLU A 255 11.74 -17.59 -5.03
N TYR A 256 10.55 -17.01 -4.85
CA TYR A 256 9.72 -17.18 -3.66
C TYR A 256 8.55 -18.15 -3.85
N ALA A 257 8.25 -18.59 -5.06
CA ALA A 257 7.14 -19.51 -5.33
C ALA A 257 7.39 -20.86 -4.62
N THR A 258 6.45 -21.29 -3.79
CA THR A 258 6.54 -22.56 -3.06
C THR A 258 5.78 -23.70 -3.75
N ASP A 259 4.98 -23.38 -4.76
CA ASP A 259 4.21 -24.35 -5.54
C ASP A 259 4.60 -24.26 -7.04
N PRO A 260 5.11 -25.33 -7.66
CA PRO A 260 5.36 -25.38 -9.10
C PRO A 260 4.08 -25.36 -9.96
N VAL A 261 2.87 -25.47 -9.39
CA VAL A 261 1.58 -25.34 -10.10
C VAL A 261 1.32 -23.91 -10.63
N PHE A 262 2.19 -22.94 -10.31
CA PHE A 262 2.26 -21.64 -11.02
C PHE A 262 2.92 -21.72 -12.41
N LEU A 263 3.46 -22.88 -12.79
CA LEU A 263 4.24 -23.07 -14.03
C LEU A 263 3.57 -23.95 -15.12
N GLU A 264 2.47 -24.65 -14.85
CA GLU A 264 1.70 -25.48 -15.83
C GLU A 264 0.22 -25.46 -15.37
N ASP A 265 -0.86 -25.25 -16.15
CA ASP A 265 -1.20 -25.52 -17.55
C ASP A 265 -2.23 -24.51 -18.08
N ARG A 266 -1.97 -23.85 -19.21
CA ARG A 266 -3.02 -23.39 -20.15
C ARG A 266 -2.62 -23.65 -21.59
N VAL A 267 -2.53 -24.94 -21.96
CA VAL A 267 -2.80 -25.35 -23.33
C VAL A 267 -4.32 -25.45 -23.46
N HIS A 268 -4.98 -24.37 -23.89
CA HIS A 268 -6.23 -24.30 -24.67
C HIS A 268 -6.94 -22.95 -24.49
N TYR A 269 -6.45 -21.94 -25.21
CA TYR A 269 -7.36 -20.98 -25.83
C TYR A 269 -7.24 -21.19 -27.35
N ARG A 270 -7.98 -22.18 -27.86
CA ARG A 270 -8.30 -22.22 -29.29
C ARG A 270 -9.51 -21.33 -29.49
N GLU A 271 -9.38 -20.44 -30.46
CA GLU A 271 -10.46 -19.70 -31.10
C GLU A 271 -11.71 -20.59 -31.28
N THR A 272 -12.83 -20.09 -30.77
CA THR A 272 -14.17 -20.27 -31.35
C THR A 272 -14.96 -19.00 -31.13
#